data_AF-A0A435XYT4-F1
#
_entry.id   AF-A0A435XYT4-F1
#
_cell.length_a   1.000
_cell.length_b   1.000
_cell.length_c   1.000
_cell.angle_alpha   90.00
_cell.angle_beta   90.00
_cell.angle_gamma   90.00
#
_symmetry.space_group_name_H-M   'P 1'
#
loop_
_entity.id
_entity.type
_entity.pdbx_description
1 polymer ?
#
loop_
_entity_poly.entity_id
_entity_poly.type
_entity_poly.pdbx_seq_one_letter_code
_entity_poly.pdbx_strand_id
1 'polypeptide(L)' 'MADGEGAGPSAFEFDILREAFRKSVTELKIGEQHWPEQARKLYRAMADGEPDDNMIAWIISR' A
#
# COMPACT_ATOMS: atom_id res chain seq x y z
N MET A 1 -15.03 -21.63 14.04
CA MET A 1 -15.11 -20.19 14.32
C MET A 1 -13.77 -19.66 13.85
N ALA A 2 -13.74 -18.75 12.88
CA ALA A 2 -12.50 -18.40 12.19
C ALA A 2 -11.56 -17.63 13.13
N ASP A 3 -10.45 -18.25 13.48
CA ASP A 3 -9.30 -17.65 14.15
C ASP A 3 -8.69 -16.59 13.21
N GLY A 4 -9.16 -15.35 13.32
CA GLY A 4 -8.69 -14.20 12.57
C GLY A 4 -7.42 -13.58 13.17
N GLU A 5 -6.39 -14.39 13.39
CA GLU A 5 -5.14 -13.97 14.03
C GLU A 5 -3.97 -13.96 13.02
N GLY A 6 -3.50 -12.76 12.68
CA GLY A 6 -2.07 -12.52 12.44
C GLY A 6 -1.53 -12.58 11.00
N ALA A 7 -2.26 -12.12 9.98
CA ALA A 7 -1.71 -11.99 8.63
C ALA A 7 -1.77 -10.53 8.18
N GLY A 8 -0.68 -10.01 7.59
CA GLY A 8 -0.69 -8.73 6.89
C GLY A 8 -1.80 -8.66 5.83
N PRO A 9 -1.98 -7.51 5.16
CA PRO A 9 -3.10 -7.29 4.24
C PRO A 9 -3.26 -8.46 3.29
N SER A 10 -4.48 -8.99 3.20
CA SER A 10 -4.83 -10.03 2.25
C SER A 10 -4.54 -9.55 0.83
N ALA A 11 -4.36 -10.48 -0.12
CA ALA A 11 -4.08 -10.12 -1.51
C ALA A 11 -5.09 -9.12 -2.10
N PHE A 12 -6.33 -9.15 -1.60
CA PHE A 12 -7.38 -8.20 -1.92
C PHE A 12 -7.12 -6.79 -1.37
N GLU A 13 -6.68 -6.66 -0.12
CA GLU A 13 -6.33 -5.37 0.49
C GLU A 13 -5.13 -4.72 -0.20
N PHE A 14 -4.19 -5.55 -0.67
CA PHE A 14 -3.08 -5.10 -1.51
C PHE A 14 -3.53 -4.53 -2.86
N ASP A 15 -4.51 -5.16 -3.51
CA ASP A 15 -5.05 -4.67 -4.78
C ASP A 15 -5.73 -3.31 -4.60
N ILE A 16 -6.52 -3.16 -3.53
CA ILE A 16 -7.14 -1.88 -3.14
C ILE A 16 -6.07 -0.83 -2.85
N LEU A 17 -5.03 -1.17 -2.08
CA LEU A 17 -3.91 -0.26 -1.77
C LEU A 17 -3.21 0.21 -3.06
N ARG A 18 -2.99 -0.69 -4.01
CA ARG A 18 -2.35 -0.37 -5.29
C ARG A 18 -3.23 0.53 -6.15
N GLU A 19 -4.53 0.28 -6.22
CA GLU A 19 -5.46 1.15 -6.93
C GLU A 19 -5.54 2.55 -6.30
N ALA A 20 -5.68 2.62 -4.97
CA ALA A 20 -5.71 3.88 -4.23
C ALA A 20 -4.39 4.65 -4.34
N PHE A 21 -3.25 3.95 -4.34
CA PHE A 21 -1.93 4.52 -4.60
C PHE A 21 -1.86 5.13 -6.00
N ARG A 22 -2.21 4.36 -7.04
CA ARG A 22 -2.20 4.81 -8.44
C ARG A 22 -3.07 6.03 -8.66
N LYS A 23 -4.25 6.04 -8.03
CA LYS A 23 -5.16 7.18 -8.08
C LYS A 23 -4.54 8.40 -7.41
N SER A 24 -3.99 8.23 -6.21
CA SER A 24 -3.33 9.31 -5.46
C SER A 24 -2.15 9.93 -6.22
N VAL A 25 -1.24 9.12 -6.76
CA VAL A 25 -0.07 9.66 -7.49
C VAL A 25 -0.45 10.37 -8.79
N THR A 26 -1.54 9.92 -9.43
CA THR A 26 -2.07 10.57 -10.64
C THR A 26 -2.78 11.88 -10.31
N GLU A 27 -3.65 11.88 -9.31
CA GLU A 27 -4.42 13.06 -8.88
C GLU A 27 -3.51 14.16 -8.33
N LEU A 28 -2.53 13.78 -7.50
CA LEU A 28 -1.61 14.71 -6.85
C LEU A 28 -0.34 14.97 -7.67
N LYS A 29 -0.21 14.34 -8.87
CA LYS A 29 0.98 14.41 -9.74
C LYS A 29 2.29 14.17 -8.97
N ILE A 30 2.28 13.15 -8.13
CA ILE A 30 3.44 12.79 -7.30
C ILE A 30 4.51 12.19 -8.21
N GLY A 31 5.70 12.77 -8.20
CA GLY A 31 6.85 12.25 -8.95
C GLY A 31 7.34 10.91 -8.39
N GLU A 32 7.90 10.06 -9.24
CA GLU A 32 8.36 8.70 -8.90
C GLU A 32 9.31 8.65 -7.70
N GLN A 33 10.13 9.69 -7.51
CA GLN A 33 11.01 9.85 -6.35
C GLN A 33 10.27 9.88 -4.99
N HIS A 34 8.99 10.22 -4.98
CA HIS A 34 8.13 10.31 -3.78
C HIS A 34 7.13 9.16 -3.67
N TRP A 35 7.06 8.28 -4.65
CA TRP A 35 6.18 7.10 -4.65
C TRP A 35 6.37 6.18 -3.43
N PRO A 36 7.60 5.83 -3.01
CA PRO A 36 7.77 5.00 -1.80
C PRO A 36 7.28 5.67 -0.53
N GLU A 37 7.47 6.98 -0.38
CA GLU A 37 6.93 7.70 0.77
C GLU A 37 5.40 7.71 0.76
N GLN A 38 4.80 7.94 -0.42
CA GLN A 38 3.35 7.96 -0.56
C GLN A 38 2.71 6.58 -0.33
N ALA A 39 3.30 5.51 -0.85
CA ALA A 39 2.86 4.15 -0.61
C ALA A 39 2.92 3.79 0.87
N ARG A 40 3.99 4.18 1.58
CA ARG A 40 4.11 3.99 3.04
C ARG A 40 3.03 4.75 3.82
N LYS A 41 2.75 6.00 3.46
CA LYS A 41 1.68 6.79 4.07
C LYS A 41 0.30 6.16 3.85
N LEU A 42 0.03 5.73 2.62
CA LEU A 42 -1.24 5.09 2.26
C LEU A 42 -1.43 3.76 2.99
N TYR A 43 -0.39 2.94 3.08
CA TYR A 43 -0.41 1.68 3.81
C TYR A 43 -0.72 1.90 5.28
N ARG A 44 0.01 2.80 5.97
CA ARG A 44 -0.24 3.11 7.38
C ARG A 44 -1.62 3.70 7.65
N ALA A 45 -2.24 4.32 6.65
CA ALA A 45 -3.59 4.86 6.77
C ALA A 45 -4.67 3.77 6.69
N MET A 46 -4.38 2.62 6.08
CA MET A 46 -5.35 1.53 5.87
C MET A 46 -5.06 0.29 6.72
N ALA A 47 -3.79 0.04 7.05
CA ALA A 47 -3.34 -1.11 7.82
C ALA A 47 -2.58 -0.64 9.06
N ASP A 48 -2.80 -1.31 10.18
CA ASP A 48 -2.01 -1.12 11.40
C ASP A 48 -0.70 -1.91 11.25
N GLY A 49 0.40 -1.20 11.04
CA GLY A 49 1.73 -1.80 10.89
C GLY A 49 2.69 -1.00 10.02
N GLU A 50 3.97 -1.37 10.05
CA GLU A 50 4.97 -0.86 9.13
C GLU A 50 5.09 -1.78 7.92
N PRO A 51 4.91 -1.25 6.69
CA PRO A 51 5.13 -2.05 5.49
C PRO A 51 6.62 -2.23 5.22
N ASP A 52 7.02 -3.46 4.91
CA ASP A 52 8.37 -3.75 4.44
C ASP A 52 8.64 -3.15 3.06
N ASP A 53 9.91 -2.94 2.73
CA ASP A 53 10.32 -2.41 1.42
C ASP A 53 9.84 -3.26 0.24
N ASN A 54 9.70 -4.58 0.43
CA ASN A 54 9.16 -5.46 -0.60
C ASN A 54 7.66 -5.23 -0.84
N MET A 55 6.88 -4.96 0.22
CA MET A 55 5.45 -4.64 0.11
C MET A 55 5.27 -3.28 -0.58
N ILE A 56 6.11 -2.30 -0.23
CA ILE A 56 6.12 -1.00 -0.88
C ILE A 56 6.49 -1.12 -2.37
N ALA A 57 7.52 -1.90 -2.68
CA ALA A 57 7.89 -2.18 -4.07
C ALA A 57 6.73 -2.84 -4.83
N TRP A 58 5.98 -3.74 -4.20
CA TRP A 58 4.80 -4.37 -4.78
C TRP A 58 3.65 -3.39 -5.05
N ILE A 59 3.38 -2.46 -4.13
CA ILE A 59 2.33 -1.42 -4.30
C ILE A 59 2.69 -0.47 -5.44
N ILE A 60 3.98 -0.13 -5.55
CA ILE A 60 4.50 0.75 -6.61
C ILE A 60 4.60 0.01 -7.95
N SER A 61 4.86 -1.29 -7.92
CA SER A 61 5.06 -2.09 -9.11
C SER A 61 3.84 -2.05 -10.03
N ARG A 62 4.13 -1.89 -11.31
CA ARG A 62 3.13 -1.68 -12.36
C ARG A 62 2.35 -2.93 -12.69
#